data_AF-A0A916VQ36-F1
#
_entry.id   AF-A0A916VQ36-F1
#
_cell.length_a   1.000
_cell.length_b   1.000
_cell.length_c   1.000
_cell.angle_alpha   90.00
_cell.angle_beta   90.00
_cell.angle_gamma   90.00
#
_symmetry.space_group_name_H-M   'P 1'
#
loop_
_entity.id
_entity.type
_entity.pdbx_description
1 polymer ?
#
loop_
_entity_poly.entity_id
_entity_poly.type
_entity_poly.pdbx_seq_one_letter_code
_entity_poly.pdbx_strand_id
1 'polypeptide(L)'
;MVNRANYTFNFRFFIYKKKDIKAIQEQKAQERLSRIERLKNMALDREKLDNFLKKHEKTDRNHLIEAGYLINNPPEKGTDLITEKYRSNQGNELLILAKDVLFALLFGDESNHVKFTRIEQELLTLTVPRFKSESLNFMKATTEISGLGTWQDPDSVSNDSRADNIILQVEYGEVEGELIGDGIVTSLSLINNLEINEQILYARMINVEQSTLIT
;
A
#
# COMPACT_ATOMS: atom_id res chain seq x y z
N MET A 1 53.28 7.50 16.57
CA MET A 1 52.13 7.27 17.47
C MET A 1 50.84 7.48 16.66
N VAL A 2 50.15 6.41 16.29
CA VAL A 2 48.90 6.50 15.53
C VAL A 2 47.77 6.93 16.47
N ASN A 3 47.07 7.98 16.05
CA ASN A 3 46.08 8.73 16.81
C ASN A 3 44.83 7.86 17.08
N ARG A 4 44.71 7.31 18.30
CA ARG A 4 43.61 6.42 18.75
C ARG A 4 42.23 7.12 18.85
N ALA A 5 42.15 8.43 18.65
CA ALA A 5 40.91 9.20 18.82
C ALA A 5 39.95 9.18 17.61
N ASN A 6 40.44 8.87 16.40
CA ASN A 6 39.60 8.89 15.18
C ASN A 6 38.87 7.56 14.89
N TYR A 7 39.23 6.47 15.56
CA TYR A 7 38.57 5.18 15.38
C TYR A 7 37.29 5.02 16.22
N THR A 8 37.22 5.67 17.39
CA THR A 8 36.07 5.57 18.30
C THR A 8 34.84 6.34 17.83
N PHE A 9 35.03 7.44 17.08
CA PHE A 9 33.92 8.25 16.57
C PHE A 9 33.18 7.55 15.41
N ASN A 10 33.93 6.99 14.46
CA ASN A 10 33.36 6.19 13.35
C ASN A 10 32.70 4.90 13.84
N PHE A 11 33.26 4.24 14.86
CA PHE A 11 32.68 3.00 15.40
C PHE A 11 31.36 3.26 16.14
N ARG A 12 31.26 4.34 16.94
CA ARG A 12 29.99 4.71 17.58
C ARG A 12 28.93 5.07 16.55
N PHE A 13 29.22 5.91 15.55
CA PHE A 13 28.26 6.28 14.51
C PHE A 13 27.77 5.07 13.70
N PHE A 14 28.68 4.15 13.37
CA PHE A 14 28.36 2.90 12.68
C PHE A 14 27.53 1.93 13.55
N ILE A 15 27.81 1.85 14.86
CA ILE A 15 27.01 1.07 15.81
C ILE A 15 25.62 1.67 15.99
N TYR A 16 25.49 3.00 16.08
CA TYR A 16 24.19 3.68 16.19
C TYR A 16 23.35 3.47 14.91
N LYS A 17 23.93 3.67 13.71
CA LYS A 17 23.25 3.34 12.45
C LYS A 17 22.87 1.86 12.33
N LYS A 18 23.73 0.93 12.77
CA LYS A 18 23.41 -0.51 12.77
C LYS A 18 22.30 -0.88 13.76
N LYS A 19 22.26 -0.24 14.94
CA LYS A 19 21.18 -0.42 15.91
C LYS A 19 19.85 0.12 15.35
N ASP A 20 19.88 1.26 14.66
CA ASP A 20 18.70 1.80 13.96
C ASP A 20 18.21 0.87 12.85
N ILE A 21 19.10 0.37 11.99
CA ILE A 21 18.73 -0.55 10.91
C ILE A 21 18.12 -1.84 11.47
N LYS A 22 18.71 -2.39 12.55
CA LYS A 22 18.19 -3.59 13.20
C LYS A 22 16.80 -3.33 13.81
N ALA A 23 16.60 -2.21 14.49
CA ALA A 23 15.32 -1.84 15.06
C ALA A 23 14.23 -1.64 13.98
N ILE A 24 14.58 -1.01 12.86
CA ILE A 24 13.68 -0.84 11.71
C ILE A 24 13.31 -2.20 11.10
N GLN A 25 14.28 -3.12 10.97
CA GLN A 25 14.02 -4.48 10.47
C GLN A 25 13.15 -5.29 11.43
N GLU A 26 13.41 -5.20 12.73
CA GLU A 26 12.60 -5.86 13.77
C GLU A 26 11.17 -5.31 13.77
N GLN A 27 10.99 -3.98 13.64
CA GLN A 27 9.68 -3.36 13.52
C GLN A 27 8.93 -3.85 12.26
N LYS A 28 9.58 -3.82 11.09
CA LYS A 28 8.98 -4.32 9.84
C LYS A 28 8.61 -5.81 9.92
N ALA A 29 9.44 -6.62 10.57
CA ALA A 29 9.16 -8.03 10.80
C ALA A 29 7.94 -8.20 11.72
N GLN A 30 7.85 -7.42 12.80
CA GLN A 30 6.73 -7.44 13.72
C GLN A 30 5.41 -7.02 13.04
N GLU A 31 5.43 -5.94 12.26
CA GLU A 31 4.28 -5.48 11.47
C GLU A 31 3.82 -6.55 10.48
N ARG A 32 4.76 -7.25 9.84
CA ARG A 32 4.46 -8.37 8.94
C ARG A 32 3.82 -9.54 9.68
N LEU A 33 4.33 -9.92 10.84
CA LEU A 33 3.76 -11.00 11.66
C LEU A 33 2.33 -10.65 12.11
N SER A 34 2.13 -9.45 12.65
CA SER A 34 0.80 -8.98 13.05
C SER A 34 -0.17 -8.92 11.88
N ARG A 35 0.29 -8.57 10.67
CA ARG A 35 -0.53 -8.66 9.46
C ARG A 35 -0.94 -10.09 9.16
N ILE A 36 0.01 -11.03 9.15
CA ILE A 36 -0.28 -12.45 8.88
C ILE A 36 -1.30 -13.01 9.89
N GLU A 37 -1.19 -12.65 11.16
CA GLU A 37 -2.18 -13.05 12.19
C GLU A 37 -3.56 -12.49 11.91
N ARG A 38 -3.67 -11.19 11.57
CA ARG A 38 -4.96 -10.58 11.19
C ARG A 38 -5.55 -11.21 9.94
N LEU A 39 -4.73 -11.58 8.96
CA LEU A 39 -5.18 -12.29 7.75
C LEU A 39 -5.72 -13.68 8.06
N LYS A 40 -5.01 -14.45 8.90
CA LYS A 40 -5.48 -15.77 9.34
C LYS A 40 -6.83 -15.69 10.07
N ASN A 41 -7.03 -14.64 10.87
CA ASN A 41 -8.29 -14.39 11.57
C ASN A 41 -9.39 -13.92 10.62
N MET A 42 -9.05 -13.08 9.63
CA MET A 42 -9.97 -12.63 8.59
C MET A 42 -10.42 -13.81 7.74
N ALA A 43 -9.51 -14.75 7.42
CA ALA A 43 -9.72 -15.91 6.57
C ALA A 43 -10.51 -15.53 5.30
N LEU A 44 -9.93 -14.60 4.51
CA LEU A 44 -10.60 -13.94 3.40
C LEU A 44 -11.02 -14.97 2.33
N ASP A 45 -12.29 -14.91 1.95
CA ASP A 45 -12.91 -15.72 0.91
C ASP A 45 -13.81 -14.84 0.03
N ARG A 46 -14.47 -15.45 -0.96
CA ARG A 46 -15.37 -14.76 -1.89
C ARG A 46 -16.48 -14.00 -1.18
N GLU A 47 -17.16 -14.62 -0.23
CA GLU A 47 -18.30 -14.01 0.47
C GLU A 47 -17.87 -12.78 1.28
N LYS A 48 -16.74 -12.88 2.00
CA LYS A 48 -16.19 -11.77 2.77
C LYS A 48 -15.74 -10.63 1.87
N LEU A 49 -15.18 -10.94 0.70
CA LEU A 49 -14.79 -9.93 -0.28
C LEU A 49 -16.03 -9.22 -0.87
N ASP A 50 -17.06 -9.97 -1.25
CA ASP A 50 -18.34 -9.40 -1.72
C ASP A 50 -18.96 -8.47 -0.66
N ASN A 51 -18.93 -8.87 0.61
CA ASN A 51 -19.43 -8.04 1.71
C ASN A 51 -18.58 -6.78 1.91
N PHE A 52 -17.26 -6.88 1.77
CA PHE A 52 -16.35 -5.75 1.83
C PHE A 52 -16.64 -4.75 0.70
N LEU A 53 -16.80 -5.24 -0.54
CA LEU A 53 -17.13 -4.40 -1.70
C LEU A 53 -18.46 -3.66 -1.50
N LYS A 54 -19.53 -4.40 -1.17
CA LYS A 54 -20.85 -3.80 -0.92
C LYS A 54 -20.83 -2.74 0.19
N LYS A 55 -20.06 -2.98 1.25
CA LYS A 55 -19.94 -2.04 2.36
C LYS A 55 -19.22 -0.75 1.96
N HIS A 56 -18.35 -0.79 0.94
CA HIS A 56 -17.44 0.30 0.61
C HIS A 56 -17.59 0.86 -0.83
N GLU A 57 -18.59 0.39 -1.59
CA GLU A 57 -18.86 0.72 -3.00
C GLU A 57 -18.95 2.23 -3.29
N LYS A 58 -19.20 3.07 -2.27
CA LYS A 58 -19.35 4.53 -2.39
C LYS A 58 -18.68 5.30 -1.25
N THR A 59 -17.67 4.72 -0.61
CA THR A 59 -16.93 5.41 0.45
C THR A 59 -15.98 6.43 -0.15
N ASP A 60 -16.45 7.68 -0.29
CA ASP A 60 -15.63 8.83 -0.67
C ASP A 60 -15.14 9.61 0.56
N ARG A 61 -14.37 10.67 0.32
CA ARG A 61 -13.82 11.51 1.39
C ARG A 61 -14.91 12.18 2.24
N ASN A 62 -16.00 12.65 1.62
CA ASN A 62 -17.06 13.35 2.34
C ASN A 62 -17.76 12.39 3.29
N HIS A 63 -18.07 11.18 2.80
CA HIS A 63 -18.61 10.11 3.63
C HIS A 63 -17.71 9.80 4.83
N LEU A 64 -16.38 9.71 4.63
CA LEU A 64 -15.44 9.44 5.72
C LEU A 64 -15.38 10.57 6.76
N ILE A 65 -15.57 11.83 6.36
CA ILE A 65 -15.65 12.97 7.28
C ILE A 65 -16.98 12.93 8.04
N GLU A 66 -18.09 12.78 7.34
CA GLU A 66 -19.45 12.75 7.92
C GLU A 66 -19.64 11.59 8.90
N ALA A 67 -19.10 10.41 8.57
CA ALA A 67 -19.14 9.22 9.42
C ALA A 67 -18.08 9.21 10.54
N GLY A 68 -17.25 10.25 10.65
CA GLY A 68 -16.28 10.41 11.74
C GLY A 68 -15.02 9.55 11.65
N TYR A 69 -14.73 8.98 10.48
CA TYR A 69 -13.45 8.29 10.24
C TYR A 69 -12.29 9.28 10.12
N LEU A 70 -12.54 10.42 9.47
CA LEU A 70 -11.60 11.53 9.35
C LEU A 70 -12.01 12.66 10.31
N ILE A 71 -11.02 13.21 11.01
CA ILE A 71 -11.19 14.24 12.05
C ILE A 71 -10.18 15.38 11.89
N ASN A 72 -10.36 16.46 12.65
CA ASN A 72 -9.40 17.57 12.76
C ASN A 72 -9.06 18.26 11.43
N ASN A 73 -10.02 18.31 10.50
CA ASN A 73 -9.87 18.92 9.17
C ASN A 73 -8.65 18.37 8.39
N PRO A 74 -8.77 17.18 7.77
CA PRO A 74 -7.65 16.55 7.06
C PRO A 74 -7.13 17.41 5.89
N PRO A 75 -5.83 17.28 5.53
CA PRO A 75 -5.19 18.09 4.48
C PRO A 75 -5.86 17.90 3.13
N GLU A 76 -5.89 18.94 2.30
CA GLU A 76 -6.50 18.90 0.96
C GLU A 76 -5.91 17.77 0.11
N LYS A 77 -6.72 17.22 -0.80
CA LYS A 77 -6.28 16.15 -1.70
C LYS A 77 -5.14 16.64 -2.59
N GLY A 78 -4.16 15.77 -2.85
CA GLY A 78 -2.94 16.07 -3.60
C GLY A 78 -1.83 16.72 -2.77
N THR A 79 -2.04 16.96 -1.47
CA THR A 79 -1.03 17.62 -0.60
C THR A 79 -0.31 16.62 0.32
N ASP A 80 -0.30 16.86 1.62
CA ASP A 80 0.35 16.01 2.61
C ASP A 80 -0.40 14.68 2.81
N LEU A 81 0.32 13.70 3.36
CA LEU A 81 -0.28 12.48 3.88
C LEU A 81 -1.31 12.81 4.97
N ILE A 82 -2.41 12.07 4.98
CA ILE A 82 -3.26 12.00 6.15
C ILE A 82 -2.51 11.13 7.15
N THR A 83 -2.05 11.72 8.26
CA THR A 83 -1.44 10.98 9.38
C THR A 83 -2.48 10.66 10.45
N GLU A 84 -2.08 9.91 11.48
CA GLU A 84 -3.00 9.46 12.55
C GLU A 84 -3.72 10.60 13.26
N LYS A 85 -3.14 11.82 13.30
CA LYS A 85 -3.78 13.01 13.89
C LYS A 85 -5.11 13.40 13.23
N TYR A 86 -5.34 12.94 12.01
CA TYR A 86 -6.54 13.25 11.21
C TYR A 86 -7.48 12.05 11.08
N ARG A 87 -7.20 10.93 11.76
CA ARG A 87 -8.06 9.75 11.78
C ARG A 87 -8.56 9.47 13.18
N SER A 88 -9.82 9.10 13.31
CA SER A 88 -10.32 8.49 14.53
C SER A 88 -9.80 7.06 14.69
N ASN A 89 -10.07 6.42 15.82
CA ASN A 89 -9.76 5.00 16.01
C ASN A 89 -10.42 4.14 14.93
N GLN A 90 -11.68 4.42 14.59
CA GLN A 90 -12.41 3.74 13.51
C GLN A 90 -11.76 4.01 12.14
N GLY A 91 -11.25 5.22 11.91
CA GLY A 91 -10.47 5.55 10.71
C GLY A 91 -9.18 4.75 10.59
N ASN A 92 -8.47 4.57 11.71
CA ASN A 92 -7.26 3.75 11.76
C ASN A 92 -7.58 2.26 11.54
N GLU A 93 -8.65 1.75 12.15
CA GLU A 93 -9.12 0.38 11.95
C GLU A 93 -9.51 0.11 10.49
N LEU A 94 -10.21 1.05 9.84
CA LEU A 94 -10.58 0.94 8.44
C LEU A 94 -9.35 0.98 7.52
N LEU A 95 -8.37 1.83 7.81
CA LEU A 95 -7.11 1.86 7.07
C LEU A 95 -6.35 0.54 7.19
N ILE A 96 -6.28 -0.04 8.40
CA ILE A 96 -5.65 -1.34 8.62
C ILE A 96 -6.38 -2.42 7.83
N LEU A 97 -7.72 -2.45 7.90
CA LEU A 97 -8.54 -3.40 7.14
C LEU A 97 -8.27 -3.29 5.65
N ALA A 98 -8.29 -2.08 5.08
CA ALA A 98 -8.04 -1.87 3.65
C ALA A 98 -6.64 -2.34 3.23
N LYS A 99 -5.61 -2.06 4.04
CA LYS A 99 -4.24 -2.54 3.78
C LYS A 99 -4.13 -4.06 3.88
N ASP A 100 -4.81 -4.67 4.85
CA ASP A 100 -4.80 -6.12 5.03
C ASP A 100 -5.55 -6.83 3.89
N VAL A 101 -6.71 -6.32 3.47
CA VAL A 101 -7.43 -6.82 2.29
C VAL A 101 -6.57 -6.69 1.04
N LEU A 102 -5.99 -5.52 0.78
CA LEU A 102 -5.09 -5.34 -0.37
C LEU A 102 -3.92 -6.34 -0.35
N PHE A 103 -3.30 -6.54 0.81
CA PHE A 103 -2.24 -7.53 0.96
C PHE A 103 -2.74 -8.96 0.68
N ALA A 104 -3.92 -9.33 1.19
CA ALA A 104 -4.51 -10.64 0.98
C ALA A 104 -4.82 -10.91 -0.50
N LEU A 105 -5.32 -9.90 -1.21
CA LEU A 105 -5.65 -10.00 -2.63
C LEU A 105 -4.42 -10.19 -3.49
N LEU A 106 -3.33 -9.48 -3.17
CA LEU A 106 -2.07 -9.53 -3.92
C LEU A 106 -1.18 -10.73 -3.55
N PHE A 107 -1.12 -11.12 -2.28
CA PHE A 107 -0.11 -12.07 -1.76
C PHE A 107 -0.70 -13.22 -0.92
N GLY A 108 -2.01 -13.24 -0.71
CA GLY A 108 -2.66 -14.23 0.12
C GLY A 108 -2.79 -15.60 -0.55
N ASP A 109 -2.61 -16.64 0.25
CA ASP A 109 -2.71 -18.06 -0.11
C ASP A 109 -3.30 -18.87 1.06
N GLU A 110 -3.33 -20.19 0.90
CA GLU A 110 -3.87 -21.09 1.93
C GLU A 110 -3.11 -21.01 3.28
N SER A 111 -1.81 -20.67 3.27
CA SER A 111 -0.98 -20.58 4.48
C SER A 111 -1.41 -19.45 5.42
N ASN A 112 -2.10 -18.44 4.87
CA ASN A 112 -2.68 -17.31 5.60
C ASN A 112 -4.22 -17.29 5.47
N HIS A 113 -4.82 -18.45 5.18
CA HIS A 113 -6.26 -18.71 5.14
C HIS A 113 -7.03 -17.90 4.09
N VAL A 114 -6.35 -17.45 3.04
CA VAL A 114 -6.97 -16.79 1.90
C VAL A 114 -7.35 -17.83 0.86
N LYS A 115 -8.63 -17.90 0.48
CA LYS A 115 -9.16 -18.96 -0.38
C LYS A 115 -9.85 -18.40 -1.61
N PHE A 116 -9.12 -18.40 -2.72
CA PHE A 116 -9.62 -18.02 -4.04
C PHE A 116 -9.14 -19.01 -5.09
N THR A 117 -10.04 -19.46 -5.95
CA THR A 117 -9.69 -20.23 -7.15
C THR A 117 -9.29 -19.23 -8.23
N ARG A 118 -7.99 -18.90 -8.30
CA ARG A 118 -7.44 -17.98 -9.29
C ARG A 118 -7.43 -18.67 -10.66
N ILE A 119 -8.01 -18.03 -11.68
CA ILE A 119 -8.15 -18.57 -13.04
C ILE A 119 -7.29 -17.82 -14.07
N GLU A 120 -6.87 -16.61 -13.75
CA GLU A 120 -6.09 -15.74 -14.63
C GLU A 120 -4.96 -15.07 -13.84
N GLN A 121 -3.98 -14.48 -14.55
CA GLN A 121 -2.88 -13.73 -13.95
C GLN A 121 -2.83 -12.34 -14.55
N GLU A 122 -2.76 -11.33 -13.68
CA GLU A 122 -2.76 -9.93 -14.07
C GLU A 122 -1.60 -9.17 -13.40
N LEU A 123 -1.23 -8.04 -13.99
CA LEU A 123 -0.20 -7.14 -13.49
C LEU A 123 -0.83 -5.83 -13.02
N LEU A 124 -0.77 -5.57 -11.72
CA LEU A 124 -1.03 -4.26 -11.14
C LEU A 124 0.23 -3.40 -11.29
N THR A 125 0.07 -2.22 -11.89
CA THR A 125 1.07 -1.15 -11.89
C THR A 125 0.49 0.07 -11.19
N LEU A 126 1.14 0.53 -10.11
CA LEU A 126 0.72 1.67 -9.31
C LEU A 126 1.80 2.75 -9.31
N THR A 127 1.41 4.00 -9.56
CA THR A 127 2.32 5.15 -9.48
C THR A 127 2.00 5.99 -8.26
N VAL A 128 3.00 6.23 -7.41
CA VAL A 128 2.87 7.06 -6.20
C VAL A 128 4.07 7.99 -6.02
N PRO A 129 3.87 9.19 -5.43
CA PRO A 129 4.99 10.03 -5.03
C PRO A 129 5.92 9.31 -4.05
N ARG A 130 7.24 9.41 -4.25
CA ARG A 130 8.25 8.69 -3.47
C ARG A 130 8.10 8.95 -1.98
N PHE A 131 7.84 10.19 -1.57
CA PHE A 131 7.69 10.55 -0.16
C PHE A 131 6.45 9.93 0.50
N LYS A 132 5.47 9.45 -0.29
CA LYS A 132 4.26 8.76 0.18
C LYS A 132 4.34 7.25 0.07
N SER A 133 5.37 6.73 -0.60
CA SER A 133 5.53 5.30 -0.87
C SER A 133 5.57 4.40 0.37
N GLU A 134 5.95 4.92 1.54
CA GLU A 134 5.95 4.15 2.79
C GLU A 134 4.54 3.71 3.21
N SER A 135 3.48 4.41 2.76
CA SER A 135 2.08 3.97 2.94
C SER A 135 1.81 2.57 2.38
N LEU A 136 2.59 2.16 1.37
CA LEU A 136 2.50 0.88 0.66
C LEU A 136 3.80 0.08 0.79
N ASN A 137 4.50 0.19 1.92
CA ASN A 137 5.78 -0.47 2.15
C ASN A 137 5.78 -1.99 1.92
N PHE A 138 4.63 -2.66 2.08
CA PHE A 138 4.47 -4.09 1.85
C PHE A 138 4.52 -4.47 0.37
N MET A 139 4.30 -3.52 -0.55
CA MET A 139 4.47 -3.70 -2.00
C MET A 139 5.90 -3.44 -2.47
N LYS A 140 6.78 -2.82 -1.64
CA LYS A 140 8.18 -2.51 -2.03
C LYS A 140 9.08 -3.74 -2.19
N ALA A 141 8.62 -4.92 -1.76
CA ALA A 141 9.30 -6.18 -2.05
C ALA A 141 9.10 -6.63 -3.51
N THR A 142 8.20 -5.96 -4.23
CA THR A 142 7.92 -6.18 -5.65
C THR A 142 8.58 -5.09 -6.48
N THR A 143 8.96 -5.41 -7.72
CA THR A 143 9.86 -4.62 -8.58
C THR A 143 9.60 -3.12 -8.49
N GLU A 144 10.48 -2.39 -7.81
CA GLU A 144 10.46 -0.93 -7.73
C GLU A 144 11.24 -0.37 -8.92
N ILE A 145 10.54 0.31 -9.83
CA ILE A 145 11.20 1.07 -10.89
C ILE A 145 11.14 2.55 -10.48
N SER A 146 12.30 3.11 -10.14
CA SER A 146 12.42 4.56 -9.97
C SER A 146 12.25 5.22 -11.35
N GLY A 147 11.19 6.00 -11.51
CA GLY A 147 10.87 6.67 -12.76
C GLY A 147 10.59 8.15 -12.53
N LEU A 148 11.33 9.03 -13.22
CA LEU A 148 10.92 10.42 -13.39
C LEU A 148 9.77 10.44 -14.40
N GLY A 149 8.56 10.19 -13.93
CA GLY A 149 7.35 10.18 -14.75
C GLY A 149 6.70 11.55 -14.81
N THR A 150 6.41 12.05 -16.02
CA THR A 150 5.40 13.09 -16.21
C THR A 150 4.09 12.37 -16.47
N TRP A 151 3.18 12.36 -15.49
CA TRP A 151 1.84 11.84 -15.70
C TRP A 151 0.93 13.02 -16.04
N GLN A 152 0.30 12.98 -17.20
CA GLN A 152 -0.71 13.96 -17.59
C GLN A 152 -2.07 13.40 -17.23
N ASP A 153 -2.73 14.01 -16.26
CA ASP A 153 -4.14 13.82 -16.03
C ASP A 153 -4.93 14.22 -17.30
N PRO A 154 -5.77 13.33 -17.87
CA PRO A 154 -6.60 13.64 -19.02
C PRO A 154 -7.48 14.89 -18.81
N ASP A 155 -7.92 15.10 -17.58
CA ASP A 155 -8.78 16.24 -17.20
C ASP A 155 -7.96 17.45 -16.71
N SER A 156 -6.62 17.35 -16.70
CA SER A 156 -5.66 18.39 -16.28
C SER A 156 -5.90 18.95 -14.86
N VAL A 157 -6.61 18.21 -14.01
CA VAL A 157 -6.90 18.54 -12.62
C VAL A 157 -5.68 18.31 -11.73
N SER A 158 -4.84 17.32 -12.07
CA SER A 158 -3.60 16.99 -11.39
C SER A 158 -2.42 16.97 -12.38
N ASN A 159 -1.75 18.11 -12.56
CA ASN A 159 -0.51 18.21 -13.33
C ASN A 159 0.68 18.23 -12.38
N ASP A 160 1.20 17.06 -12.04
CA ASP A 160 2.41 17.00 -11.21
C ASP A 160 3.65 17.06 -12.11
N SER A 161 3.96 18.27 -12.56
CA SER A 161 5.17 18.51 -13.34
C SER A 161 6.40 18.25 -12.45
N ARG A 162 7.07 17.12 -12.65
CA ARG A 162 8.33 16.69 -12.01
C ARG A 162 8.25 16.13 -10.58
N ALA A 163 7.13 15.53 -10.17
CA ALA A 163 7.12 14.75 -8.92
C ALA A 163 8.07 13.53 -9.01
N ASP A 164 8.92 13.37 -7.99
CA ASP A 164 9.74 12.16 -7.81
C ASP A 164 8.82 11.00 -7.45
N ASN A 165 8.44 10.24 -8.47
CA ASN A 165 7.51 9.13 -8.37
C ASN A 165 8.26 7.78 -8.27
N ILE A 166 7.57 6.81 -7.69
CA ILE A 166 7.94 5.40 -7.80
C ILE A 166 6.83 4.64 -8.50
N ILE A 167 7.23 3.63 -9.27
CA ILE A 167 6.32 2.68 -9.89
C ILE A 167 6.45 1.37 -9.13
N LEU A 168 5.33 0.91 -8.57
CA LEU A 168 5.19 -0.38 -7.90
C LEU A 168 4.45 -1.33 -8.83
N GLN A 169 5.04 -2.49 -9.11
CA GLN A 169 4.43 -3.50 -9.96
C GLN A 169 4.23 -4.81 -9.20
N VAL A 170 3.05 -5.41 -9.27
CA VAL A 170 2.72 -6.68 -8.61
C VAL A 170 1.85 -7.54 -9.50
N GLU A 171 2.27 -8.78 -9.72
CA GLU A 171 1.41 -9.78 -10.35
C GLU A 171 0.47 -10.39 -9.31
N TYR A 172 -0.79 -10.58 -9.69
CA TYR A 172 -1.80 -11.22 -8.85
C TYR A 172 -2.67 -12.16 -9.69
N GLY A 173 -3.29 -13.13 -9.04
CA GLY A 173 -4.26 -13.99 -9.71
C GLY A 173 -5.64 -13.35 -9.73
N GLU A 174 -6.39 -13.44 -10.81
CA GLU A 174 -7.79 -13.01 -10.88
C GLU A 174 -8.73 -14.21 -10.77
N VAL A 175 -9.97 -13.97 -10.33
CA VAL A 175 -11.06 -14.95 -10.26
C VAL A 175 -12.17 -14.56 -11.24
N GLU A 176 -13.11 -15.48 -11.46
CA GLU A 176 -14.28 -15.21 -12.31
C GLU A 176 -15.06 -13.97 -11.85
N GLY A 177 -15.23 -13.01 -12.77
CA GLY A 177 -15.98 -11.78 -12.56
C GLY A 177 -15.16 -10.60 -12.04
N GLU A 178 -13.83 -10.59 -12.23
CA GLU A 178 -12.93 -9.46 -11.87
C GLU A 178 -12.97 -9.06 -10.39
N LEU A 179 -13.39 -9.99 -9.52
CA LEU A 179 -13.67 -9.70 -8.12
C LEU A 179 -12.41 -9.28 -7.34
N ILE A 180 -11.25 -9.83 -7.69
CA ILE A 180 -9.98 -9.44 -7.04
C ILE A 180 -9.60 -8.03 -7.46
N GLY A 181 -9.70 -7.71 -8.75
CA GLY A 181 -9.51 -6.36 -9.30
C GLY A 181 -10.40 -5.32 -8.61
N ASP A 182 -11.70 -5.60 -8.47
CA ASP A 182 -12.63 -4.74 -7.74
C ASP A 182 -12.22 -4.53 -6.27
N GLY A 183 -11.75 -5.61 -5.63
CA GLY A 183 -11.21 -5.58 -4.27
C GLY A 183 -9.96 -4.71 -4.13
N ILE A 184 -9.05 -4.80 -5.10
CA ILE A 184 -7.82 -4.00 -5.17
C ILE A 184 -8.19 -2.52 -5.33
N VAL A 185 -9.07 -2.18 -6.27
CA VAL A 185 -9.53 -0.81 -6.52
C VAL A 185 -10.20 -0.21 -5.28
N THR A 186 -11.11 -0.96 -4.65
CA THR A 186 -11.80 -0.52 -3.42
C THR A 186 -10.81 -0.28 -2.28
N SER A 187 -9.86 -1.19 -2.09
CA SER A 187 -8.84 -1.07 -1.05
C SER A 187 -7.91 0.13 -1.29
N LEU A 188 -7.46 0.33 -2.54
CA LEU A 188 -6.63 1.48 -2.92
C LEU A 188 -7.40 2.80 -2.76
N SER A 189 -8.69 2.84 -3.09
CA SER A 189 -9.54 4.02 -2.87
C SER A 189 -9.62 4.39 -1.39
N LEU A 190 -9.87 3.41 -0.51
CA LEU A 190 -9.88 3.62 0.94
C LEU A 190 -8.52 4.11 1.46
N ILE A 191 -7.43 3.46 1.07
CA ILE A 191 -6.07 3.87 1.46
C ILE A 191 -5.76 5.28 0.96
N ASN A 192 -6.20 5.63 -0.25
CA ASN A 192 -6.03 6.97 -0.80
C ASN A 192 -6.81 8.04 -0.01
N ASN A 193 -8.00 7.71 0.47
CA ASN A 193 -8.82 8.63 1.25
C ASN A 193 -8.45 8.69 2.72
N LEU A 194 -7.75 7.67 3.25
CA LEU A 194 -7.38 7.59 4.66
C LEU A 194 -5.92 7.92 4.92
N GLU A 195 -5.01 7.81 3.95
CA GLU A 195 -3.57 7.97 4.19
C GLU A 195 -2.81 8.67 3.06
N ILE A 196 -2.80 8.10 1.83
CA ILE A 196 -1.96 8.60 0.72
C ILE A 196 -2.38 10.02 0.30
N ASN A 197 -3.69 10.26 0.23
CA ASN A 197 -4.27 11.57 -0.04
C ASN A 197 -3.87 12.18 -1.40
N GLU A 198 -3.72 11.36 -2.45
CA GLU A 198 -3.62 11.85 -3.82
C GLU A 198 -4.99 12.32 -4.34
N GLN A 199 -4.96 13.36 -5.17
CA GLN A 199 -6.11 13.79 -5.95
C GLN A 199 -6.49 12.72 -6.97
N ILE A 200 -5.49 12.18 -7.67
CA ILE A 200 -5.63 11.04 -8.57
C ILE A 200 -4.56 10.01 -8.20
N LEU A 201 -4.99 8.85 -7.71
CA LEU A 201 -4.10 7.72 -7.48
C LEU A 201 -4.12 6.82 -8.72
N TYR A 202 -3.06 6.87 -9.53
CA TYR A 202 -3.02 6.12 -10.78
C TYR A 202 -2.62 4.67 -10.57
N ALA A 203 -3.54 3.77 -10.89
CA ALA A 203 -3.34 2.33 -10.96
C ALA A 203 -3.78 1.80 -12.33
N ARG A 204 -3.06 0.80 -12.85
CA ARG A 204 -3.38 0.09 -14.08
C ARG A 204 -3.30 -1.40 -13.82
N MET A 205 -4.31 -2.14 -14.26
CA MET A 205 -4.37 -3.61 -14.24
C MET A 205 -4.38 -4.10 -15.68
N ILE A 206 -3.58 -5.12 -15.98
CA ILE A 206 -3.43 -5.68 -17.34
C ILE A 206 -3.32 -7.18 -17.23
N ASN A 207 -4.05 -7.92 -18.06
CA ASN A 207 -3.90 -9.37 -18.19
C ASN A 207 -2.50 -9.76 -18.70
N VAL A 208 -1.86 -10.74 -18.05
CA VAL A 208 -0.53 -11.25 -18.39
C VAL A 208 -0.69 -12.58 -19.12
N GLU A 209 -1.07 -12.53 -20.39
CA GLU A 209 -1.28 -13.74 -21.20
C GLU A 209 0.04 -14.45 -21.60
N GLN A 210 1.16 -13.71 -21.65
CA GLN A 210 2.46 -14.25 -22.06
C GLN A 210 3.60 -13.65 -21.23
N SER A 211 4.17 -14.45 -20.34
CA SER A 211 5.43 -14.16 -19.65
C SER A 211 6.44 -15.27 -19.93
N THR A 212 7.69 -14.90 -20.21
CA THR A 212 8.80 -15.85 -20.43
C THR A 212 9.82 -15.65 -19.34
N LEU A 213 10.03 -16.69 -18.52
CA LEU A 213 11.15 -16.74 -17.58
C LEU A 213 12.30 -17.50 -18.23
N ILE A 214 13.47 -16.88 -18.35
CA ILE A 214 14.69 -17.50 -18.87
C ILE A 214 15.62 -17.76 -17.68
N THR A 215 16.03 -19.02 -17.48
CA THR A 215 16.95 -19.47 -16.44
C THR A 215 18.36 -19.69 -16.97
#